data_AF-A0A929H2C9-F1
#
_entry.id   AF-A0A929H2C9-F1
#
_cell.length_a   1.000
_cell.length_b   1.000
_cell.length_c   1.000
_cell.angle_alpha   90.00
_cell.angle_beta   90.00
_cell.angle_gamma   90.00
#
_symmetry.space_group_name_H-M   'P 1'
#
loop_
_entity.id
_entity.type
_entity.pdbx_description
1 polymer ?
#
loop_
_entity_poly.entity_id
_entity_poly.type
_entity_poly.pdbx_seq_one_letter_code
_entity_poly.pdbx_strand_id
1 'polypeptide(L)'
;MPTLPTTIDDAYNAVNPDVPLRKGEADPRYVYLTAVRGGDDLAALIARRIRRSDRPPSPTFVKLLFTGHRGCGKTTELFRLKHKLEQQGYFVVYFDVEEELDVADVSYLDVLVTLAQET
;
A
#
# COMPACT_ATOMS: atom_id res chain seq x y z
N MET A 1 25.88 7.72 -9.62
CA MET A 1 24.84 8.39 -8.82
C MET A 1 23.97 9.19 -9.77
N PRO A 2 22.63 9.19 -9.64
CA PRO A 2 21.81 10.09 -10.42
C PRO A 2 22.25 11.54 -10.16
N THR A 3 22.27 12.35 -11.21
CA THR A 3 22.63 13.77 -11.13
C THR A 3 21.62 14.51 -10.25
N LEU A 4 22.11 15.40 -9.37
CA LEU A 4 21.24 16.22 -8.54
C LEU A 4 20.37 17.12 -9.43
N PRO A 5 19.09 17.33 -9.08
CA PRO A 5 18.19 18.18 -9.85
C PRO A 5 18.73 19.61 -9.92
N THR A 6 18.60 20.24 -11.09
CA THR A 6 19.11 21.61 -11.31
C THR A 6 18.01 22.67 -11.29
N THR A 7 16.75 22.24 -11.44
CA THR A 7 15.57 23.10 -11.37
C THR A 7 14.58 22.58 -10.32
N ILE A 8 13.60 23.41 -9.94
CA ILE A 8 12.50 23.01 -9.05
C ILE A 8 11.66 21.92 -9.72
N ASP A 9 11.44 22.01 -11.02
CA ASP A 9 10.67 21.00 -11.77
C ASP A 9 11.41 19.66 -11.79
N ASP A 10 12.73 19.65 -11.97
CA ASP A 10 13.54 18.43 -11.86
C ASP A 10 13.40 17.80 -10.47
N ALA A 11 13.45 18.64 -9.42
CA ALA A 11 13.31 18.17 -8.05
C ALA A 11 11.90 17.61 -7.78
N TYR A 12 10.85 18.32 -8.20
CA TYR A 12 9.47 17.87 -8.07
C TYR A 12 9.25 16.56 -8.82
N ASN A 13 9.74 16.43 -10.05
CA ASN A 13 9.60 15.21 -10.85
C ASN A 13 10.38 14.02 -10.26
N ALA A 14 11.53 14.27 -9.63
CA ALA A 14 12.31 13.23 -8.96
C ALA A 14 11.59 12.65 -7.72
N VAL A 15 10.78 13.46 -7.02
CA VAL A 15 10.06 13.05 -5.80
C VAL A 15 8.57 13.39 -5.84
N ASN A 16 7.92 13.20 -6.99
CA ASN A 16 6.52 13.60 -7.19
C ASN A 16 5.63 13.09 -6.04
N PRO A 17 5.11 13.98 -5.18
CA PRO A 17 4.41 13.60 -3.95
C PRO A 17 3.01 13.03 -4.20
N ASP A 18 2.47 13.20 -5.41
CA ASP A 18 1.17 12.69 -5.81
C ASP A 18 1.25 11.23 -6.29
N VAL A 19 2.45 10.71 -6.52
CA VAL A 19 2.67 9.33 -6.98
C VAL A 19 3.20 8.46 -5.83
N PRO A 20 2.47 7.42 -5.40
CA PRO A 20 2.97 6.52 -4.37
C PRO A 20 4.16 5.69 -4.88
N LEU A 21 4.99 5.22 -3.95
CA LEU A 21 6.11 4.32 -4.28
C LEU A 21 5.57 2.91 -4.49
N ARG A 22 5.16 2.59 -5.73
CA ARG A 22 4.56 1.30 -6.08
C ARG A 22 5.45 0.10 -5.75
N LYS A 23 6.79 0.25 -5.79
CA LYS A 23 7.76 -0.81 -5.43
C LYS A 23 8.05 -0.89 -3.93
N GLY A 24 7.38 -0.09 -3.10
CA GLY A 24 7.62 -0.03 -1.66
C GLY A 24 9.09 0.19 -1.32
N GLU A 25 9.66 -0.67 -0.48
CA GLU A 25 11.06 -0.61 -0.04
C GLU A 25 12.09 -0.86 -1.16
N ALA A 26 11.69 -1.49 -2.27
CA ALA A 26 12.56 -1.71 -3.40
C ALA A 26 12.67 -0.47 -4.32
N ASP A 27 11.88 0.57 -4.08
CA ASP A 27 12.02 1.86 -4.76
C ASP A 27 13.24 2.62 -4.20
N PRO A 28 14.20 3.08 -5.03
CA PRO A 28 15.38 3.79 -4.55
C PRO A 28 15.05 5.12 -3.86
N ARG A 29 13.84 5.65 -4.04
CA ARG A 29 13.35 6.88 -3.39
C ARG A 29 12.80 6.61 -1.98
N TYR A 30 12.63 5.35 -1.59
CA TYR A 30 12.08 5.00 -0.28
C TYR A 30 13.05 5.35 0.84
N VAL A 31 12.55 6.06 1.86
CA VAL A 31 13.30 6.40 3.07
C VAL A 31 12.61 5.79 4.27
N TYR A 32 13.35 5.02 5.06
CA TYR A 32 12.83 4.38 6.26
C TYR A 32 12.65 5.40 7.38
N LEU A 33 11.40 5.82 7.62
CA LEU A 33 11.04 6.86 8.60
C LEU A 33 10.42 6.30 9.89
N THR A 34 10.41 4.98 10.10
CA THR A 34 9.74 4.34 11.24
C THR A 34 10.19 4.91 12.58
N ALA A 35 11.49 5.17 12.76
CA ALA A 35 12.05 5.71 14.00
C ALA A 35 11.44 7.07 14.41
N VAL A 36 11.02 7.87 13.43
CA VAL A 36 10.39 9.19 13.65
C VAL A 36 8.87 9.15 13.51
N ARG A 37 8.29 7.99 13.15
CA ARG A 37 6.84 7.75 12.97
C ARG A 37 6.27 6.85 14.08
N GLY A 38 6.76 7.00 15.30
CA GLY A 38 6.27 6.24 16.47
C GLY A 38 6.92 4.86 16.67
N GLY A 39 7.90 4.48 15.84
CA GLY A 39 8.72 3.29 16.06
C GLY A 39 8.14 1.97 15.53
N ASP A 40 6.86 1.95 15.15
CA ASP A 40 6.19 0.75 14.64
C ASP A 40 6.27 0.68 13.10
N ASP A 41 6.84 -0.42 12.58
CA ASP A 41 6.74 -0.74 11.16
C ASP A 41 5.31 -1.25 10.87
N LEU A 42 4.49 -0.36 10.33
CA LEU A 42 3.08 -0.61 10.07
C LEU A 42 2.86 -1.83 9.17
N ALA A 43 3.60 -1.94 8.06
CA ALA A 43 3.49 -3.07 7.15
C ALA A 43 3.82 -4.39 7.86
N ALA A 44 4.85 -4.42 8.73
CA ALA A 44 5.12 -5.59 9.57
C ALA A 44 4.01 -5.89 10.57
N LEU A 45 3.47 -4.85 11.22
CA LEU A 45 2.43 -4.97 12.22
C LEU A 45 1.16 -5.58 11.62
N ILE A 46 0.72 -5.08 10.47
CA ILE A 46 -0.47 -5.56 9.77
C ILE A 46 -0.25 -6.98 9.23
N ALA A 47 0.88 -7.24 8.56
CA ALA A 47 1.20 -8.58 8.07
C ALA A 47 1.21 -9.62 9.20
N ARG A 48 1.74 -9.25 10.38
CA ARG A 48 1.71 -10.10 11.58
C ARG A 48 0.29 -10.38 12.07
N ARG A 49 -0.62 -9.40 12.02
CA ARG A 49 -2.03 -9.59 12.40
C ARG A 49 -2.74 -10.55 11.44
N ILE A 50 -2.58 -10.37 10.13
CA ILE A 50 -3.15 -11.25 9.10
C ILE A 50 -2.65 -12.70 9.30
N ARG A 51 -1.34 -12.89 9.44
CA ARG A 51 -0.76 -14.22 9.66
C ARG A 51 -1.27 -14.90 10.93
N ARG A 52 -1.61 -14.13 11.98
CA ARG A 52 -2.14 -14.68 13.23
C ARG A 52 -3.61 -15.07 13.09
N SER A 53 -4.39 -14.36 12.28
CA SER A 53 -5.80 -14.68 12.05
C SER A 53 -5.98 -15.90 11.15
N ASP A 54 -5.02 -16.15 10.26
CA ASP A 54 -4.99 -17.30 9.34
C ASP A 54 -4.46 -18.61 9.96
N ARG A 55 -4.46 -18.74 11.29
CA ARG A 55 -3.92 -19.92 11.98
C ARG A 55 -4.97 -20.99 12.24
N PRO A 56 -4.68 -22.27 11.94
CA PRO A 56 -5.50 -23.39 12.39
C PRO A 56 -5.61 -23.51 13.92
N PRO A 57 -6.66 -24.15 14.46
CA PRO A 57 -7.75 -24.83 13.75
C PRO A 57 -8.91 -23.92 13.36
N SER A 58 -8.91 -22.65 13.79
CA SER A 58 -10.04 -21.73 13.60
C SER A 58 -9.53 -20.42 12.99
N PRO A 59 -9.39 -20.36 11.65
CA PRO A 59 -9.02 -19.12 11.00
C PRO A 59 -10.13 -18.07 11.18
N THR A 60 -9.72 -16.82 11.29
CA THR A 60 -10.60 -15.65 11.48
C THR A 60 -10.28 -14.59 10.44
N PHE A 61 -11.24 -13.71 10.17
CA PHE A 61 -11.06 -12.58 9.25
C PHE A 61 -10.64 -11.33 10.01
N VAL A 62 -9.68 -10.60 9.46
CA VAL A 62 -9.20 -9.31 10.00
C VAL A 62 -9.66 -8.19 9.07
N LYS A 63 -10.34 -7.20 9.65
CA LYS A 63 -10.70 -5.95 8.98
C LYS A 63 -9.94 -4.81 9.65
N LEU A 64 -9.23 -4.04 8.85
CA LEU A 64 -8.41 -2.92 9.34
C LEU A 64 -8.77 -1.67 8.55
N LEU A 65 -9.07 -0.61 9.27
CA LEU A 65 -9.21 0.72 8.69
C LEU A 65 -7.88 1.45 8.86
N PHE A 66 -7.32 1.92 7.74
CA PHE A 66 -6.07 2.66 7.72
C PHE A 66 -6.32 4.09 7.23
N THR A 67 -6.20 5.06 8.13
CA THR A 67 -6.57 6.47 7.87
C THR A 67 -5.37 7.40 8.03
N GLY A 68 -5.51 8.61 7.49
CA GLY A 68 -4.49 9.66 7.57
C GLY A 68 -4.65 10.69 6.45
N HIS A 69 -3.97 11.82 6.57
CA HIS A 69 -4.07 12.92 5.61
C HIS A 69 -3.62 12.53 4.19
N ARG A 70 -4.11 13.24 3.18
CA ARG A 70 -3.62 13.10 1.79
C ARG A 70 -2.11 13.35 1.76
N GLY A 71 -1.37 12.56 0.97
CA GLY A 71 0.08 12.70 0.85
C GLY A 71 0.92 12.18 2.04
N CYS A 72 0.33 11.64 3.11
CA CYS A 72 1.13 11.12 4.23
C CYS A 72 1.81 9.76 3.97
N GLY A 73 1.66 9.19 2.76
CA GLY A 73 2.30 7.95 2.33
C GLY A 73 1.48 6.67 2.55
N LYS A 74 0.18 6.77 2.79
CA LYS A 74 -0.68 5.59 3.04
C LYS A 74 -0.61 4.54 1.93
N THR A 75 -0.78 4.96 0.69
CA THR A 75 -0.75 4.05 -0.47
C THR A 75 0.62 3.41 -0.64
N THR A 76 1.71 4.14 -0.37
CA THR A 76 3.07 3.58 -0.31
C THR A 76 3.19 2.49 0.77
N GLU A 77 2.65 2.71 1.97
CA GLU A 77 2.65 1.70 3.04
C GLU A 77 1.79 0.47 2.68
N LEU A 78 0.68 0.65 1.96
CA LEU A 78 -0.12 -0.46 1.43
C LEU A 78 0.65 -1.26 0.39
N PHE A 79 1.40 -0.62 -0.51
CA PHE A 79 2.29 -1.34 -1.43
C PHE A 79 3.39 -2.10 -0.66
N ARG A 80 4.00 -1.51 0.37
CA ARG A 80 4.95 -2.25 1.24
C ARG A 80 4.32 -3.49 1.86
N LEU A 81 3.09 -3.37 2.36
CA LEU A 81 2.33 -4.49 2.91
C LEU A 81 2.04 -5.57 1.85
N LYS A 82 1.60 -5.17 0.65
CA LYS A 82 1.36 -6.07 -0.49
C LYS A 82 2.59 -6.93 -0.79
N HIS A 83 3.74 -6.31 -1.05
CA HIS A 83 4.97 -7.03 -1.35
C HIS A 83 5.37 -8.00 -0.22
N LYS A 84 5.20 -7.57 1.03
CA LYS A 84 5.54 -8.38 2.20
C LYS A 84 4.64 -9.60 2.37
N LEU A 85 3.35 -9.47 2.05
CA LEU A 85 2.38 -10.56 2.09
C LEU A 85 2.61 -11.53 0.92
N GLU A 86 2.86 -11.02 -0.28
CA GLU A 86 3.20 -11.83 -1.47
C GLU A 86 4.46 -12.69 -1.22
N GLN A 87 5.52 -12.09 -0.65
CA GLN A 87 6.72 -12.82 -0.23
C GLN A 87 6.46 -13.90 0.83
N GLN A 88 5.35 -13.79 1.57
CA GLN A 88 4.93 -14.76 2.58
C GLN A 88 3.98 -15.83 2.01
N GLY A 89 3.74 -15.83 0.69
CA GLY A 89 2.90 -16.79 0.00
C GLY A 89 1.41 -16.45 -0.04
N TYR A 90 1.03 -15.23 0.36
CA TYR A 90 -0.34 -14.76 0.20
C TYR A 90 -0.59 -14.30 -1.23
N PHE A 91 -1.78 -14.61 -1.75
CA PHE A 91 -2.32 -13.92 -2.92
C PHE A 91 -2.92 -12.60 -2.44
N VAL A 92 -2.46 -11.47 -3.00
CA VAL A 92 -2.87 -10.13 -2.57
C VAL A 92 -3.52 -9.40 -3.73
N VAL A 93 -4.82 -9.13 -3.59
CA VAL A 93 -5.55 -8.25 -4.51
C VAL A 93 -5.40 -6.82 -4.02
N TYR A 94 -4.82 -5.95 -4.85
CA TYR A 94 -4.82 -4.50 -4.63
C TYR A 94 -5.96 -3.91 -5.46
N PHE A 95 -6.66 -2.93 -4.89
CA PHE A 95 -7.84 -2.35 -5.49
C PHE A 95 -7.87 -0.84 -5.22
N ASP A 96 -7.87 -0.04 -6.27
CA ASP A 96 -7.99 1.42 -6.20
C ASP A 96 -9.37 1.87 -6.68
N VAL A 97 -10.25 2.20 -5.73
CA VAL A 97 -11.64 2.58 -6.02
C VAL A 97 -11.72 3.81 -6.93
N GLU A 98 -10.77 4.75 -6.83
CA GLU A 98 -10.81 5.98 -7.64
C GLU A 98 -10.40 5.73 -9.10
N GLU A 99 -9.55 4.72 -9.36
CA GLU A 99 -9.14 4.36 -10.72
C GLU A 99 -10.08 3.31 -11.35
N GLU A 100 -10.61 2.38 -10.54
CA GLU A 100 -11.28 1.17 -11.03
C GLU A 100 -12.80 1.24 -11.00
N LEU A 101 -13.39 2.20 -10.26
CA LEU A 101 -14.83 2.33 -10.12
C LEU A 101 -15.33 3.76 -10.31
N ASP A 102 -16.57 3.90 -10.75
CA ASP A 102 -17.29 5.17 -10.61
C ASP A 102 -17.79 5.32 -9.16
N VAL A 103 -17.04 6.07 -8.37
CA VAL A 103 -17.35 6.30 -6.94
C VAL A 103 -18.72 6.98 -6.75
N ALA A 104 -19.23 7.71 -7.76
CA ALA A 104 -20.52 8.38 -7.67
C ALA A 104 -21.71 7.41 -7.85
N ASP A 105 -21.50 6.24 -8.47
CA ASP A 105 -22.52 5.24 -8.77
C ASP A 105 -21.98 3.81 -8.55
N VAL A 106 -21.36 3.57 -7.39
CA VAL A 106 -20.79 2.26 -7.06
C VAL A 106 -21.81 1.36 -6.35
N SER A 107 -21.95 0.13 -6.85
CA SER A 107 -22.66 -0.96 -6.16
C SER A 107 -21.70 -2.02 -5.63
N TYR A 108 -22.19 -2.88 -4.72
CA TYR A 108 -21.38 -3.99 -4.21
C TYR A 108 -21.02 -5.02 -5.28
N LEU A 109 -21.84 -5.15 -6.34
CA LEU A 109 -21.56 -6.08 -7.44
C LEU A 109 -20.36 -5.61 -8.24
N ASP A 110 -20.23 -4.30 -8.46
CA ASP A 110 -19.09 -3.73 -9.19
C ASP A 110 -17.79 -4.05 -8.45
N VAL A 111 -17.75 -3.85 -7.12
CA VAL A 111 -16.60 -4.24 -6.29
C VAL A 111 -16.28 -5.73 -6.43
N LEU A 112 -17.27 -6.61 -6.35
CA LEU A 112 -17.04 -8.06 -6.44
C LEU A 112 -16.55 -8.50 -7.82
N VAL A 113 -17.12 -7.92 -8.89
CA VAL A 113 -16.72 -8.25 -10.27
C VAL A 113 -15.31 -7.75 -10.54
N THR A 114 -14.96 -6.54 -10.13
CA THR A 114 -13.61 -6.02 -10.35
C THR A 114 -12.57 -6.83 -9.57
N LEU A 115 -12.85 -7.18 -8.31
CA LEU A 115 -11.99 -8.07 -7.53
C LEU A 115 -11.80 -9.46 -8.19
N ALA A 116 -12.79 -9.94 -8.94
CA ALA A 116 -12.71 -11.22 -9.65
C ALA A 116 -11.95 -11.14 -10.99
N GLN A 117 -11.77 -9.94 -11.55
CA GLN A 117 -11.00 -9.71 -12.78
C GLN A 117 -9.49 -9.66 -12.53
N GLU A 118 -9.08 -9.21 -11.34
CA GLU A 118 -7.69 -9.30 -10.87
C GLU A 118 -7.29 -10.77 -10.69
N THR A 119 -6.46 -11.29 -11.60
CA THR A 119 -5.97 -12.69 -11.64
C THR A 119 -4.45 -12.78 -11.57
#